data_AF-A0A2U3Q0E1-F1
#
_entry.id   AF-A0A2U3Q0E1-F1
#
_cell.length_a   1.000
_cell.length_b   1.000
_cell.length_c   1.000
_cell.angle_alpha   90.00
_cell.angle_beta   90.00
_cell.angle_gamma   90.00
#
_symmetry.space_group_name_H-M   'P 1'
#
loop_
_entity.id
_entity.type
_entity.pdbx_description
1 polymer ?
#
loop_
_entity_poly.entity_id
_entity_poly.type
_entity_poly.pdbx_seq_one_letter_code
_entity_poly.pdbx_strand_id
1 'polypeptide(L)'
;MAISLAERTAQLNIEQSLLVKADRDIEEGWRRIRDQEDRVRELMAGGHDTRQAERLVSLLRQTLVEWERHRVLIEQRVEYLRQEVAAG
;
A
#
# COMPACT_ATOMS: atom_id res chain seq x y z
N MET A 1 -15.08 24.53 12.28
CA MET A 1 -14.00 25.04 13.15
C MET A 1 -12.77 25.18 12.29
N ALA A 2 -12.04 26.30 12.36
CA ALA A 2 -10.77 26.44 11.66
C ALA A 2 -9.73 25.53 12.36
N ILE A 3 -9.10 24.64 11.61
CA ILE A 3 -8.01 23.80 12.13
C ILE A 3 -6.81 24.72 12.42
N SER A 4 -6.21 24.60 13.59
CA SER A 4 -5.04 25.37 13.98
C SER A 4 -3.78 24.95 13.20
N LEU A 5 -2.77 25.82 13.15
CA LEU A 5 -1.47 25.48 12.55
C LEU A 5 -0.83 24.26 13.24
N ALA A 6 -0.92 24.19 14.58
CA ALA A 6 -0.39 23.06 15.34
C ALA A 6 -1.07 21.74 14.98
N GLU A 7 -2.40 21.74 14.81
CA GLU A 7 -3.15 20.56 14.38
C GLU A 7 -2.79 20.15 12.93
N ARG A 8 -2.62 21.12 12.01
CA ARG A 8 -2.16 20.84 10.64
C ARG A 8 -0.77 20.20 10.61
N THR A 9 0.16 20.72 11.41
CA THR A 9 1.51 20.13 11.56
C THR A 9 1.45 18.72 12.13
N ALA A 10 0.59 18.47 13.13
CA ALA A 10 0.40 17.12 13.67
C ALA A 10 -0.17 16.15 12.62
N GLN A 11 -1.17 16.58 11.84
CA GLN A 11 -1.70 15.80 10.72
C GLN A 11 -0.61 15.50 9.69
N LEU A 12 0.20 16.50 9.32
CA LEU A 12 1.29 16.32 8.36
C LEU A 12 2.27 15.22 8.80
N ASN A 13 2.66 15.22 10.07
CA ASN A 13 3.57 14.21 10.62
C ASN A 13 2.97 12.79 10.60
N ILE A 14 1.66 12.68 10.89
CA ILE A 14 0.94 11.40 10.83
C ILE A 14 0.93 10.88 9.39
N GLU A 15 0.55 11.71 8.42
CA GLU A 15 0.44 11.29 7.01
C GLU A 15 1.81 10.90 6.43
N GLN A 16 2.89 11.60 6.80
CA GLN A 16 4.25 11.21 6.43
C GLN A 16 4.65 9.84 7.01
N SER A 17 4.27 9.56 8.25
CA SER A 17 4.52 8.25 8.88
C SER A 17 3.72 7.14 8.21
N LEU A 18 2.46 7.42 7.84
CA LEU A 18 1.61 6.49 7.09
C LEU A 18 2.14 6.22 5.69
N LEU A 19 2.73 7.23 5.02
CA LEU A 19 3.34 7.05 3.71
C LEU A 19 4.52 6.07 3.76
N VAL A 20 5.43 6.25 4.73
CA VAL A 20 6.56 5.32 4.94
C VAL A 20 6.08 3.90 5.23
N LYS A 21 5.02 3.77 6.03
CA LYS A 21 4.40 2.46 6.29
C LYS A 21 3.82 1.86 5.01
N ALA A 22 3.09 2.64 4.22
CA ALA A 22 2.51 2.18 2.96
C ALA A 22 3.56 1.70 1.96
N ASP A 23 4.70 2.41 1.85
CA ASP A 23 5.85 1.99 1.04
C ASP A 23 6.33 0.58 1.44
N ARG A 24 6.53 0.38 2.75
CA ARG A 24 6.99 -0.91 3.30
C ARG A 24 5.98 -2.03 3.09
N ASP A 25 4.70 -1.76 3.34
CA ASP A 25 3.63 -2.74 3.18
C ASP A 25 3.48 -3.17 1.72
N ILE A 26 3.62 -2.25 0.77
CA ILE A 26 3.60 -2.55 -0.67
C ILE A 26 4.80 -3.41 -1.08
N GLU A 27 6.01 -3.09 -0.59
CA GLU A 27 7.20 -3.90 -0.85
C GLU A 27 7.06 -5.33 -0.30
N GLU A 28 6.53 -5.48 0.92
CA GLU A 28 6.22 -6.78 1.50
C GLU A 28 5.14 -7.52 0.71
N GLY A 29 4.09 -6.81 0.26
CA GLY A 29 3.04 -7.35 -0.60
C GLY A 29 3.59 -7.93 -1.90
N TRP A 30 4.49 -7.21 -2.56
CA TRP A 30 5.18 -7.68 -3.77
C TRP A 30 6.01 -8.94 -3.53
N ARG A 31 6.75 -9.00 -2.41
CA ARG A 31 7.50 -10.22 -2.03
C ARG A 31 6.57 -11.40 -1.83
N ARG A 32 5.50 -11.21 -1.06
CA ARG A 32 4.49 -12.24 -0.79
C ARG A 32 3.85 -12.78 -2.06
N ILE A 33 3.53 -11.91 -3.02
CA ILE A 33 2.96 -12.33 -4.31
C ILE A 33 3.95 -13.21 -5.07
N ARG A 34 5.23 -12.83 -5.14
CA ARG A 34 6.26 -13.66 -5.79
C ARG A 34 6.39 -15.03 -5.14
N ASP A 35 6.43 -15.08 -3.81
CA ASP A 35 6.50 -16.35 -3.07
C ASP A 35 5.28 -17.25 -3.36
N GLN A 36 4.08 -16.66 -3.46
CA GLN A 36 2.88 -17.41 -3.83
C GLN A 36 2.92 -17.89 -5.28
N GLU A 37 3.44 -17.10 -6.22
CA GLU A 37 3.63 -17.51 -7.61
C GLU A 37 4.63 -18.67 -7.75
N ASP A 38 5.73 -18.65 -6.99
CA ASP A 38 6.69 -19.75 -6.91
C ASP A 38 6.00 -21.02 -6.40
N ARG A 39 5.22 -20.91 -5.31
CA ARG A 39 4.46 -22.02 -4.75
C ARG A 39 3.44 -22.61 -5.73
N VAL A 40 2.76 -21.77 -6.51
CA VAL A 40 1.83 -22.24 -7.56
C VAL A 40 2.61 -23.05 -8.61
N ARG A 41 3.77 -22.56 -9.06
CA ARG A 41 4.60 -23.29 -10.05
C ARG A 41 5.05 -24.65 -9.52
N GLU A 42 5.43 -24.75 -8.25
CA GLU A 42 5.75 -26.02 -7.61
C GLU A 42 4.54 -26.99 -7.60
N LEU A 43 3.35 -26.50 -7.25
CA LEU A 43 2.14 -27.30 -7.23
C LEU A 43 1.74 -27.79 -8.62
N MET A 44 1.87 -26.94 -9.64
CA MET A 44 1.62 -27.31 -11.04
C MET A 44 2.57 -28.42 -11.49
N ALA A 45 3.87 -28.30 -11.17
CA ALA A 45 4.87 -29.31 -11.51
C ALA A 45 4.61 -30.65 -10.81
N GLY A 46 4.02 -30.62 -9.60
CA GLY A 46 3.56 -31.79 -8.87
C GLY A 46 2.24 -32.41 -9.38
N GLY A 47 1.61 -31.83 -10.40
CA GLY A 47 0.34 -32.31 -10.97
C GLY A 47 -0.89 -32.04 -10.10
N HIS A 48 -0.80 -31.10 -9.15
CA HIS A 48 -1.93 -30.70 -8.31
C HIS A 48 -2.92 -29.80 -9.05
N ASP A 49 -4.20 -29.77 -8.64
CA ASP A 49 -5.16 -28.76 -9.10
C ASP A 49 -4.82 -27.40 -8.45
N THR A 50 -4.32 -26.46 -9.26
CA THR A 50 -3.84 -25.15 -8.82
C THR A 50 -4.87 -24.02 -8.98
N ARG A 51 -6.09 -24.30 -9.46
CA ARG A 51 -7.08 -23.25 -9.77
C ARG A 51 -7.36 -22.33 -8.59
N GLN A 52 -7.41 -22.85 -7.37
CA GLN A 52 -7.62 -22.02 -6.17
C GLN A 52 -6.39 -21.18 -5.82
N ALA A 53 -5.19 -21.74 -5.98
CA ALA A 53 -3.96 -21.04 -5.67
C ALA A 53 -3.69 -19.90 -6.68
N GLU A 54 -3.99 -20.13 -7.96
CA GLU A 54 -3.95 -19.09 -9.00
C GLU A 54 -4.96 -17.96 -8.74
N ARG A 55 -6.18 -18.31 -8.30
CA ARG A 55 -7.18 -17.31 -7.88
C ARG A 55 -6.70 -16.47 -6.71
N LEU A 56 -6.05 -17.09 -5.73
CA LEU A 56 -5.47 -16.37 -4.59
C LEU A 56 -4.41 -15.37 -5.05
N VAL A 57 -3.46 -15.78 -5.91
CA VAL A 57 -2.45 -14.88 -6.47
C VAL A 57 -3.10 -13.71 -7.22
N SER A 58 -4.14 -13.98 -8.02
CA SER A 58 -4.88 -12.94 -8.73
C SER A 58 -5.52 -11.92 -7.76
N LEU A 59 -6.17 -12.40 -6.70
CA LEU A 59 -6.79 -11.56 -5.67
C LEU A 59 -5.75 -10.71 -4.92
N LEU A 60 -4.60 -11.30 -4.58
CA LEU A 60 -3.51 -10.59 -3.91
C LEU A 60 -2.95 -9.47 -4.79
N ARG A 61 -2.77 -9.71 -6.10
CA ARG A 61 -2.36 -8.66 -7.06
C ARG A 61 -3.38 -7.53 -7.14
N GLN A 62 -4.68 -7.85 -7.21
CA GLN A 62 -5.74 -6.84 -7.21
C GLN A 62 -5.74 -6.01 -5.91
N THR A 63 -5.54 -6.68 -4.77
CA THR A 63 -5.47 -6.00 -3.47
C THR A 63 -4.27 -5.06 -3.40
N LEU A 64 -3.12 -5.47 -3.94
CA LEU A 64 -1.91 -4.65 -3.96
C LEU A 64 -2.08 -3.39 -4.81
N VAL A 65 -2.80 -3.48 -5.93
CA VAL A 65 -3.17 -2.30 -6.74
C VAL A 65 -3.98 -1.29 -5.92
N GLU A 66 -4.92 -1.75 -5.08
CA GLU A 66 -5.66 -0.84 -4.22
C GLU A 66 -4.78 -0.21 -3.13
N TRP A 67 -3.75 -0.92 -2.64
CA TRP A 67 -2.77 -0.35 -1.71
C TRP A 67 -1.92 0.73 -2.38
N GLU A 68 -1.48 0.49 -3.61
CA GLU A 68 -0.73 1.48 -4.41
C GLU A 68 -1.59 2.72 -4.68
N ARG A 69 -2.88 2.56 -4.98
CA ARG A 69 -3.81 3.69 -5.11
C ARG A 69 -3.98 4.45 -3.80
N HIS A 70 -4.14 3.74 -2.69
CA HIS A 70 -4.26 4.37 -1.38
C HIS A 70 -3.00 5.15 -1.01
N ARG A 71 -1.81 4.63 -1.29
CA ARG A 71 -0.53 5.33 -1.12
C ARG A 71 -0.52 6.68 -1.84
N VAL A 72 -1.00 6.74 -3.09
CA VAL A 72 -1.10 8.00 -3.85
C VAL A 72 -2.00 9.02 -3.15
N LEU A 73 -3.11 8.58 -2.53
CA LEU A 73 -3.99 9.47 -1.77
C LEU A 73 -3.27 10.06 -0.53
N ILE A 74 -2.45 9.25 0.15
CA ILE A 74 -1.62 9.71 1.27
C ILE A 74 -0.62 10.76 0.78
N GLU A 75 0.06 10.52 -0.35
CA GLU A 75 0.99 11.50 -0.94
C GLU A 75 0.33 12.84 -1.27
N GLN A 76 -0.84 12.79 -1.90
CA GLN A 76 -1.63 13.99 -2.20
C GLN A 76 -2.01 14.75 -0.93
N ARG A 77 -2.37 14.02 0.14
CA ARG A 77 -2.70 14.62 1.43
C ARG A 77 -1.49 15.26 2.12
N VAL A 78 -0.33 14.59 2.07
CA VAL A 78 0.94 15.14 2.57
C VAL A 78 1.27 16.45 1.86
N GLU A 79 1.17 16.48 0.53
CA GLU A 79 1.49 17.68 -0.25
C GLU A 79 0.55 18.84 0.07
N TYR A 80 -0.76 18.57 0.15
CA TYR A 80 -1.74 19.56 0.59
C TYR A 80 -1.40 20.14 1.98
N LEU A 81 -1.09 19.28 2.95
CA LEU A 81 -0.77 19.71 4.31
C LEU A 81 0.55 20.49 4.39
N ARG A 82 1.54 20.17 3.56
CA ARG A 82 2.79 20.94 3.46
C ARG A 82 2.51 22.38 3.02
N GLN A 83 1.67 22.56 2.00
CA GLN A 83 1.31 23.88 1.50
C GLN A 83 0.55 24.70 2.55
N GLU A 84 -0.41 24.07 3.25
CA GLU A 84 -1.17 24.71 4.32
C GLU A 84 -0.30 25.12 5.52
N VAL A 85 0.69 24.31 5.89
CA VAL A 85 1.64 24.64 6.97
C VAL A 85 2.63 25.72 6.55
N ALA A 86 3.04 25.76 5.27
CA ALA A 86 3.95 26.79 4.76
C ALA A 86 3.27 28.16 4.59
N ALA A 87 1.94 28.18 4.43
CA ALA A 87 1.16 29.40 4.23
C ALA A 87 0.67 30.06 5.55
N GLY A 88 0.72 29.34 6.68
CA GLY A 88 0.27 29.81 7.99
C GLY A 88 1.43 30.20 8.91
#